data_AF-A0A5E4A300-F1
#
_entry.id   AF-A0A5E4A300-F1
#
_cell.length_a   1.000
_cell.length_b   1.000
_cell.length_c   1.000
_cell.angle_alpha   90.00
_cell.angle_beta   90.00
_cell.angle_gamma   90.00
#
_symmetry.space_group_name_H-M   'P 1'
#
loop_
_entity.id
_entity.type
_entity.pdbx_description
1 polymer ?
#
loop_
_entity_poly.entity_id
_entity_poly.type
_entity_poly.pdbx_seq_one_letter_code
_entity_poly.pdbx_strand_id
1 'polypeptide(L)'
;MDPGSNQPLNSPDATTLRKPRTPLENFKKVGIPIIAVLLSLATIVIVVILIKVILDRYYFICGHPLHFLPRTQMCDGHPDCASGEDEEPCVKDFPERPAVGVRLSKDRSTLQVLDPATGNWASACFDNFTETLAKTACGQMGYSSQPTFKAVEIGPDQDLDVVKVIEDSQELQVRNSSGPCLSGSLVALHCLGEYAPSLRG
;
A
#
# COMPACT_ATOMS: atom_id res chain seq x y z
N MET A 1 -100.75 -3.42 -8.89
CA MET A 1 -99.93 -2.30 -8.39
C MET A 1 -100.32 -2.04 -6.95
N ASP A 2 -99.48 -2.44 -6.01
CA ASP A 2 -98.93 -1.66 -4.87
C ASP A 2 -98.25 -2.68 -3.91
N PRO A 3 -96.93 -2.61 -3.68
CA PRO A 3 -96.19 -3.62 -2.92
C PRO A 3 -95.89 -3.15 -1.49
N GLY A 4 -96.13 -4.00 -0.48
CA GLY A 4 -95.88 -3.61 0.92
C GLY A 4 -95.75 -4.79 1.89
N SER A 5 -94.51 -5.27 2.03
CA SER A 5 -93.83 -5.74 3.25
C SER A 5 -94.52 -6.72 4.22
N ASN A 6 -93.90 -7.90 4.40
CA ASN A 6 -93.81 -8.59 5.70
C ASN A 6 -92.46 -9.35 5.82
N GLN A 7 -91.61 -8.91 6.76
CA GLN A 7 -90.39 -9.57 7.31
C GLN A 7 -90.80 -10.70 8.30
N PRO A 8 -89.91 -11.45 9.01
CA PRO A 8 -88.43 -11.52 9.00
C PRO A 8 -87.85 -12.96 9.11
N LEU A 9 -86.52 -13.13 8.96
CA LEU A 9 -85.76 -14.25 9.59
C LEU A 9 -84.26 -13.94 9.69
N ASN A 10 -83.82 -13.65 10.93
CA ASN A 10 -82.55 -13.96 11.60
C ASN A 10 -81.17 -13.44 11.08
N SER A 11 -80.50 -12.73 12.01
CA SER A 11 -79.07 -12.30 12.10
C SER A 11 -78.08 -13.48 12.23
N PRO A 12 -76.71 -13.37 12.24
CA PRO A 12 -75.89 -12.25 12.77
C PRO A 12 -74.54 -11.93 12.07
N ASP A 13 -73.90 -10.88 12.59
CA ASP A 13 -72.46 -10.68 12.79
C ASP A 13 -71.55 -9.96 11.76
N ALA A 14 -71.11 -8.78 12.20
CA ALA A 14 -69.74 -8.26 12.28
C ALA A 14 -68.78 -8.51 11.10
N THR A 15 -68.02 -7.53 10.60
CA THR A 15 -67.21 -6.58 11.37
C THR A 15 -66.72 -5.48 10.41
N THR A 16 -67.05 -4.22 10.66
CA THR A 16 -66.30 -3.11 10.06
C THR A 16 -64.96 -3.01 10.78
N LEU A 17 -63.95 -3.73 10.27
CA LEU A 17 -62.60 -3.72 10.81
C LEU A 17 -61.96 -2.35 10.54
N ARG A 18 -62.11 -1.45 11.52
CA ARG A 18 -61.47 -0.13 11.57
C ARG A 18 -59.96 -0.34 11.67
N LYS A 19 -59.24 -0.21 10.54
CA LYS A 19 -57.77 -0.26 10.49
C LYS A 19 -57.18 0.88 11.36
N PRO A 20 -56.28 0.61 12.31
CA PRO A 20 -55.67 1.65 13.15
C PRO A 20 -54.73 2.51 12.30
N ARG A 21 -55.20 3.69 11.89
CA ARG A 21 -54.46 4.70 11.13
C ARG A 21 -53.84 5.75 12.06
N THR A 22 -52.87 5.40 12.90
CA THR A 22 -52.23 6.37 13.81
C THR A 22 -50.70 6.46 13.72
N PRO A 23 -49.90 5.40 13.53
CA PRO A 23 -48.44 5.54 13.42
C PRO A 23 -47.96 5.96 12.02
N LEU A 24 -48.67 5.53 10.96
CA LEU A 24 -48.27 5.79 9.57
C LEU A 24 -48.52 7.24 9.14
N GLU A 25 -49.56 7.89 9.65
CA GLU A 25 -49.84 9.31 9.34
C GLU A 25 -48.86 10.26 10.01
N ASN A 26 -48.46 9.96 11.26
CA ASN A 26 -47.46 10.75 11.98
C ASN A 26 -46.06 10.59 11.38
N PHE A 27 -45.68 9.36 10.95
CA PHE A 27 -44.43 9.13 10.21
C PHE A 27 -44.40 9.87 8.88
N LYS A 28 -45.54 9.92 8.16
CA LYS A 28 -45.64 10.64 6.89
C LYS A 28 -45.58 12.16 7.04
N LYS A 29 -46.15 12.72 8.12
CA LYS A 29 -46.17 14.17 8.38
C LYS A 29 -44.88 14.71 9.00
N VAL A 30 -44.22 13.93 9.86
CA VAL A 30 -43.06 14.40 10.64
C VAL A 30 -41.78 13.62 10.33
N GLY A 31 -41.86 12.33 10.05
CA GLY A 31 -40.69 11.49 9.74
C GLY A 31 -40.06 11.83 8.38
N ILE A 32 -40.88 11.97 7.33
CA ILE A 32 -40.39 12.30 5.97
C ILE A 32 -39.60 13.62 5.90
N PRO A 33 -40.08 14.77 6.44
CA PRO A 33 -39.31 16.01 6.36
C PRO A 33 -38.00 15.93 7.17
N ILE A 34 -38.00 15.25 8.31
CA ILE A 34 -36.77 15.06 9.11
C ILE A 34 -35.76 14.21 8.34
N ILE A 35 -36.18 13.09 7.75
CA ILE A 35 -35.31 12.23 6.95
C ILE A 35 -34.78 13.01 5.73
N ALA A 36 -35.61 13.80 5.06
CA ALA A 36 -35.18 14.63 3.93
C ALA A 36 -34.09 15.65 4.32
N VAL A 37 -34.23 16.30 5.48
CA VAL A 37 -33.23 17.25 6.01
C VAL A 37 -31.94 16.52 6.41
N LEU A 38 -32.03 15.34 7.02
CA LEU A 38 -30.85 14.56 7.38
C LEU A 38 -30.11 14.05 6.14
N LEU A 39 -30.84 13.60 5.12
CA LEU A 39 -30.26 13.19 3.85
C LEU A 39 -29.60 14.36 3.12
N SER A 40 -30.24 15.55 3.09
CA SER A 40 -29.63 16.72 2.46
C SER A 40 -28.38 17.20 3.20
N LEU A 41 -28.36 17.15 4.53
CA LEU A 41 -27.17 17.47 5.31
C LEU A 41 -26.04 16.46 5.04
N ALA A 42 -26.38 15.16 5.01
CA ALA A 42 -25.40 14.12 4.71
C ALA A 42 -24.81 14.27 3.30
N THR A 43 -25.61 14.59 2.28
CA THR A 43 -25.10 14.82 0.92
C THR A 43 -24.19 16.04 0.85
N ILE A 44 -24.52 17.14 1.53
CA ILE A 44 -23.66 18.33 1.61
C ILE A 44 -22.30 17.97 2.22
N VAL A 45 -22.29 17.24 3.35
CA VAL A 45 -21.04 16.82 4.00
C VAL A 45 -20.20 15.94 3.07
N ILE A 46 -20.82 14.99 2.37
CA ILE A 46 -20.11 14.14 1.39
C ILE A 46 -19.50 15.00 0.28
N VAL A 47 -20.25 15.96 -0.28
CA VAL A 47 -19.75 16.85 -1.33
C VAL A 47 -18.57 17.68 -0.84
N VAL A 48 -18.63 18.24 0.37
CA VAL A 48 -17.53 19.02 0.96
C VAL A 48 -16.28 18.14 1.15
N ILE A 49 -16.44 16.91 1.63
CA ILE A 49 -15.32 15.97 1.78
C ILE A 49 -14.71 15.62 0.42
N LEU A 50 -15.54 15.34 -0.59
CA LEU A 50 -15.06 15.03 -1.94
C LEU A 50 -14.29 16.21 -2.54
N ILE A 51 -14.80 17.44 -2.42
CA ILE A 51 -14.11 18.64 -2.89
C ILE A 51 -12.76 18.79 -2.17
N LYS A 52 -12.73 18.61 -0.85
CA LYS A 52 -11.49 18.69 -0.07
C LYS A 52 -10.48 17.64 -0.53
N VAL A 53 -10.89 16.39 -0.71
CA VAL A 53 -10.02 15.31 -1.20
C VAL A 53 -9.48 15.65 -2.59
N ILE A 54 -10.31 16.14 -3.50
CA ILE A 54 -9.87 16.52 -4.85
C ILE A 54 -8.85 17.66 -4.78
N LEU A 55 -9.12 18.72 -4.01
CA LEU A 55 -8.20 19.84 -3.86
C LEU A 55 -6.86 19.37 -3.27
N ASP A 56 -6.88 18.60 -2.19
CA ASP A 56 -5.66 18.06 -1.56
C ASP A 56 -4.88 17.12 -2.49
N ARG A 57 -5.56 16.46 -3.45
CA ARG A 57 -4.96 15.51 -4.40
C ARG A 57 -4.41 16.15 -5.66
N TYR A 58 -4.92 17.29 -6.11
CA TYR A 58 -4.52 17.92 -7.37
C TYR A 58 -3.79 19.24 -7.20
N TYR A 59 -3.97 19.92 -6.07
CA TYR A 59 -3.44 21.26 -5.84
C TYR A 59 -2.59 21.32 -4.58
N PHE A 60 -1.61 22.20 -4.63
CA PHE A 60 -0.80 22.68 -3.51
C PHE A 60 -1.11 24.14 -3.26
N ILE A 61 -1.01 24.57 -2.00
CA ILE A 61 -1.37 25.92 -1.58
C ILE A 61 -0.10 26.61 -1.06
N CYS A 62 0.34 27.64 -1.77
CA CYS A 62 1.40 28.53 -1.30
C CYS A 62 0.93 29.27 -0.05
N GLY A 63 1.81 29.40 0.94
CA GLY A 63 1.54 30.02 2.22
C GLY A 63 1.17 31.49 2.07
N HIS A 64 2.06 32.30 1.46
CA HIS A 64 1.84 33.74 1.25
C HIS A 64 2.52 34.27 -0.04
N PRO A 65 1.80 34.94 -0.96
CA PRO A 65 0.34 35.08 -1.01
C PRO A 65 -0.33 33.72 -1.26
N LEU A 66 -1.60 33.61 -0.87
CA LEU A 66 -2.38 32.39 -1.01
C LEU A 66 -2.60 32.09 -2.50
N HIS A 67 -1.85 31.13 -3.03
CA HIS A 67 -1.82 30.77 -4.44
C HIS A 67 -1.98 29.26 -4.62
N PHE A 68 -2.75 28.85 -5.62
CA PHE A 68 -3.04 27.44 -5.88
C PHE A 68 -2.19 26.96 -7.05
N LEU A 69 -1.27 26.05 -6.77
CA LEU A 69 -0.43 25.41 -7.78
C LEU A 69 -0.93 24.00 -8.06
N PRO A 70 -0.98 23.54 -9.31
CA PRO A 70 -1.12 22.12 -9.61
C PRO A 70 0.01 21.32 -8.95
N ARG A 71 -0.27 20.15 -8.40
CA ARG A 71 0.76 19.28 -7.80
C ARG A 71 1.88 18.88 -8.76
N THR A 72 1.66 18.97 -10.08
CA THR A 72 2.70 18.71 -11.09
C THR A 72 3.82 19.75 -11.10
N GLN A 73 3.59 20.93 -10.50
CA GLN A 73 4.57 22.00 -10.34
C GLN A 73 5.32 21.93 -9.01
N MET A 74 4.91 21.05 -8.09
CA MET A 74 5.74 20.80 -6.91
C MET A 74 6.98 20.00 -7.30
N CYS A 75 8.15 20.43 -6.85
CA CYS A 75 9.42 19.75 -7.09
C CYS A 75 9.78 19.66 -8.57
N ASP A 76 9.36 20.63 -9.39
CA ASP A 76 9.69 20.69 -10.81
C ASP A 76 11.00 21.44 -11.08
N GLY A 77 11.61 21.99 -10.03
CA GLY A 77 12.86 22.74 -10.08
C GLY A 77 12.69 24.23 -10.37
N HIS A 78 11.45 24.72 -10.49
CA HIS A 78 11.14 26.13 -10.62
C HIS A 78 10.40 26.62 -9.36
N PRO A 79 10.88 27.69 -8.69
CA PRO A 79 10.16 28.27 -7.56
C PRO A 79 8.93 29.03 -8.07
N ASP A 80 7.77 28.38 -8.10
CA ASP A 80 6.49 28.94 -8.49
C ASP A 80 5.83 29.72 -7.33
N CYS A 81 6.06 29.31 -6.07
CA CYS A 81 5.63 30.11 -4.92
C CYS A 81 6.60 31.26 -4.65
N ALA A 82 6.09 32.36 -4.08
CA ALA A 82 6.90 33.56 -3.78
C ALA A 82 8.07 33.28 -2.81
N SER A 83 7.94 32.24 -1.97
CA SER A 83 8.98 31.81 -1.03
C SER A 83 9.69 30.52 -1.47
N GLY A 84 9.39 29.98 -2.66
CA GLY A 84 9.94 28.70 -3.14
C GLY A 84 9.54 27.49 -2.27
N GLU A 85 8.45 27.61 -1.51
CA GLU A 85 7.97 26.57 -0.58
C GLU A 85 7.46 25.31 -1.29
N ASP A 86 7.18 25.40 -2.58
CA ASP A 86 6.91 24.31 -3.51
C ASP A 86 8.15 23.44 -3.82
N GLU A 87 9.36 23.97 -3.56
CA GLU A 87 10.65 23.32 -3.85
C GLU A 87 11.45 22.94 -2.59
N GLU A 88 11.09 23.45 -1.40
CA GLU A 88 11.78 23.12 -0.14
C GLU A 88 11.52 21.70 0.39
N PRO A 89 10.27 21.17 0.42
CA PRO A 89 9.96 19.86 0.99
C PRO A 89 10.12 18.71 -0.02
N CYS A 90 10.99 18.86 -1.00
CA CYS A 90 11.27 17.82 -1.98
C CYS A 90 12.20 16.77 -1.36
N VAL A 91 11.59 15.69 -0.85
CA VAL A 91 12.32 14.43 -0.71
C VAL A 91 12.77 14.11 -2.13
N LYS A 92 14.09 14.13 -2.37
CA LYS A 92 14.63 13.58 -3.60
C LYS A 92 14.20 12.12 -3.60
N ASP A 93 13.13 11.83 -4.35
CA ASP A 93 12.85 10.47 -4.75
C ASP A 93 14.14 10.01 -5.41
N PHE A 94 14.86 9.15 -4.70
CA PHE A 94 15.97 8.45 -5.31
C PHE A 94 15.35 7.81 -6.56
N PRO A 95 15.89 8.07 -7.76
CA PRO A 95 15.38 7.42 -8.96
C PRO A 95 15.29 5.94 -8.61
N GLU A 96 14.11 5.33 -8.85
CA GLU A 96 13.89 3.91 -8.66
C GLU A 96 15.15 3.21 -9.13
N ARG A 97 15.99 2.81 -8.16
CA ARG A 97 17.26 2.20 -8.52
C ARG A 97 16.86 0.96 -9.30
N PRO A 98 17.59 0.60 -10.37
CA PRO A 98 17.41 -0.70 -10.99
C PRO A 98 17.28 -1.70 -9.84
N ALA A 99 16.16 -2.42 -9.77
CA ALA A 99 15.78 -3.18 -8.58
C ALA A 99 17.01 -3.94 -8.12
N VAL A 100 17.63 -3.49 -7.02
CA VAL A 100 18.91 -4.03 -6.61
C VAL A 100 18.60 -5.48 -6.26
N GLY A 101 19.07 -6.41 -7.09
CA GLY A 101 18.75 -7.84 -6.98
C GLY A 101 19.33 -8.48 -5.73
N VAL A 102 19.84 -7.69 -4.78
CA VAL A 102 20.53 -8.11 -3.57
C VAL A 102 20.10 -7.25 -2.40
N ARG A 103 19.73 -7.88 -1.28
CA ARG A 103 19.42 -7.21 -0.02
C ARG A 103 19.89 -8.04 1.18
N LEU A 104 19.89 -7.42 2.36
CA LEU A 104 20.11 -8.11 3.63
C LEU A 104 18.79 -8.25 4.40
N SER A 105 18.59 -9.39 5.05
CA SER A 105 17.48 -9.59 5.97
C SER A 105 17.61 -8.67 7.19
N LYS A 106 16.47 -8.25 7.76
CA LYS A 106 16.44 -7.34 8.90
C LYS A 106 16.85 -8.00 10.22
N ASP A 107 16.61 -9.29 10.34
CA ASP A 107 16.75 -10.06 11.58
C ASP A 107 18.20 -10.53 11.81
N ARG A 108 18.83 -11.09 10.78
CA ARG A 108 20.12 -11.80 10.88
C ARG A 108 21.16 -11.32 9.87
N SER A 109 20.84 -10.27 9.12
CA SER A 109 21.67 -9.78 8.01
C SER A 109 21.99 -10.89 7.00
N THR A 110 21.03 -11.81 6.77
CA THR A 110 21.22 -12.87 5.79
C THR A 110 21.10 -12.32 4.38
N LEU A 111 22.01 -12.73 3.51
CA LEU A 111 22.06 -12.29 2.12
C LEU A 111 20.87 -12.89 1.36
N GLN A 112 20.08 -12.02 0.73
CA GLN A 112 18.92 -12.39 -0.06
C GLN A 112 19.10 -11.87 -1.49
N VAL A 113 18.81 -12.72 -2.47
CA VAL A 113 18.97 -12.44 -3.90
C VAL A 113 17.61 -12.59 -4.58
N LEU A 114 17.27 -11.64 -5.44
CA LEU A 114 16.06 -11.69 -6.26
C LEU A 114 16.34 -12.61 -7.45
N ASP A 115 15.50 -13.62 -7.64
CA ASP A 115 15.50 -14.42 -8.85
C ASP A 115 14.71 -13.67 -9.95
N PRO A 116 15.36 -13.20 -11.03
CA PRO A 116 14.67 -12.49 -12.10
C PRO A 116 13.70 -13.37 -12.90
N ALA A 117 13.87 -14.70 -12.89
CA ALA A 117 13.01 -15.62 -13.61
C ALA A 117 11.65 -15.82 -12.91
N THR A 118 11.66 -15.86 -11.57
CA THR A 118 10.45 -16.09 -10.77
C THR A 118 9.92 -14.83 -10.09
N GLY A 119 10.73 -13.78 -9.96
CA GLY A 119 10.42 -12.57 -9.20
C GLY A 119 10.44 -12.78 -7.68
N ASN A 120 10.88 -13.94 -7.20
CA ASN A 120 10.91 -14.28 -5.78
C ASN A 120 12.28 -14.00 -5.16
N TRP A 121 12.28 -13.68 -3.86
CA TRP A 121 13.49 -13.57 -3.07
C TRP A 121 13.92 -14.92 -2.55
N ALA A 122 15.21 -15.21 -2.62
CA ALA A 122 15.80 -16.41 -2.05
C ALA A 122 16.98 -16.04 -1.13
N SER A 123 17.21 -16.83 -0.10
CA SER A 123 18.36 -16.68 0.80
C SER A 123 19.58 -17.41 0.25
N ALA A 124 20.75 -16.77 0.35
CA ALA A 124 22.00 -17.33 -0.14
C ALA A 124 22.50 -18.44 0.79
N CYS A 125 22.74 -19.61 0.21
CA CYS A 125 23.41 -20.74 0.85
C CYS A 125 24.90 -20.43 1.09
N PHE A 126 25.42 -20.88 2.23
CA PHE A 126 26.83 -20.70 2.60
C PHE A 126 27.81 -21.59 1.80
N ASP A 127 27.32 -22.66 1.16
CA ASP A 127 28.14 -23.59 0.36
C ASP A 127 28.96 -22.86 -0.71
N ASN A 128 30.29 -23.00 -0.65
CA ASN A 128 31.22 -22.38 -1.60
C ASN A 128 31.05 -20.87 -1.74
N PHE A 129 30.49 -20.19 -0.73
CA PHE A 129 30.39 -18.73 -0.72
C PHE A 129 31.78 -18.13 -0.46
N THR A 130 32.19 -17.19 -1.31
CA THR A 130 33.55 -16.62 -1.33
C THR A 130 33.55 -15.13 -1.00
N GLU A 131 34.73 -14.62 -0.67
CA GLU A 131 34.95 -13.19 -0.47
C GLU A 131 34.63 -12.36 -1.74
N THR A 132 34.84 -12.92 -2.93
CA THR A 132 34.47 -12.25 -4.19
C THR A 132 32.97 -12.05 -4.29
N LEU A 133 32.17 -13.09 -4.01
CA LEU A 133 30.71 -13.00 -3.98
C LEU A 133 30.23 -11.99 -2.91
N ALA A 134 30.88 -11.96 -1.75
CA ALA A 134 30.61 -10.98 -0.70
C ALA A 134 30.87 -9.54 -1.16
N LYS A 135 31.98 -9.31 -1.88
CA LYS A 135 32.36 -8.00 -2.43
C LYS A 135 31.36 -7.54 -3.49
N THR A 136 30.96 -8.42 -4.39
CA THR A 136 29.96 -8.13 -5.42
C THR A 136 28.60 -7.79 -4.81
N ALA A 137 28.15 -8.58 -3.83
CA ALA A 137 26.91 -8.32 -3.09
C ALA A 137 26.92 -6.92 -2.44
N CYS A 138 27.97 -6.60 -1.69
CA CYS A 138 28.12 -5.30 -1.05
C CYS A 138 28.25 -4.15 -2.05
N GLY A 139 28.96 -4.36 -3.16
CA GLY A 139 29.08 -3.39 -4.26
C GLY A 139 27.74 -3.07 -4.91
N GLN A 140 26.89 -4.08 -5.15
CA GLN A 140 25.53 -3.88 -5.66
C GLN A 140 24.64 -3.11 -4.66
N MET A 141 24.88 -3.27 -3.36
CA MET A 141 24.20 -2.49 -2.31
C MET A 141 24.81 -1.09 -2.09
N GLY A 142 25.86 -0.72 -2.83
CA GLY A 142 26.49 0.61 -2.77
C GLY A 142 27.61 0.76 -1.73
N TYR A 143 28.21 -0.34 -1.29
CA TYR A 143 29.36 -0.34 -0.38
C TYR A 143 30.65 -0.68 -1.14
N SER A 144 31.69 0.13 -0.96
CA SER A 144 33.03 -0.08 -1.56
C SER A 144 34.03 -0.74 -0.61
N SER A 145 33.62 -1.05 0.61
CA SER A 145 34.46 -1.58 1.67
C SER A 145 34.70 -3.08 1.62
N GLN A 146 35.72 -3.55 2.35
CA GLN A 146 35.97 -4.96 2.60
C GLN A 146 34.82 -5.59 3.42
N PRO A 147 34.07 -6.56 2.86
CA PRO A 147 32.95 -7.18 3.55
C PRO A 147 33.42 -8.23 4.55
N THR A 148 32.57 -8.52 5.54
CA THR A 148 32.72 -9.68 6.44
C THR A 148 31.48 -10.56 6.33
N PHE A 149 31.67 -11.88 6.35
CA PHE A 149 30.57 -12.83 6.24
C PHE A 149 30.79 -14.05 7.13
N LYS A 150 29.70 -14.68 7.57
CA LYS A 150 29.70 -15.87 8.42
C LYS A 150 28.54 -16.80 8.10
N ALA A 151 28.69 -18.07 8.43
CA ALA A 151 27.63 -19.06 8.36
C ALA A 151 26.64 -18.83 9.52
N VAL A 152 25.34 -18.91 9.22
CA VAL A 152 24.27 -18.92 10.22
C VAL A 152 23.32 -20.06 9.89
N GLU A 153 23.04 -20.91 10.88
CA GLU A 153 22.14 -22.05 10.75
C GLU A 153 20.75 -21.64 10.24
N ILE A 154 20.19 -22.46 9.34
CA ILE A 154 18.82 -22.33 8.87
C ILE A 154 17.87 -22.60 10.06
N GLY A 155 17.15 -21.55 10.48
CA GLY A 155 16.18 -21.65 11.56
C GLY A 155 14.80 -22.13 11.08
N PRO A 156 13.90 -22.51 12.00
CA PRO A 156 12.51 -22.83 11.68
C PRO A 156 11.74 -21.62 11.12
N ASP A 157 12.20 -20.40 11.41
CA ASP A 157 11.62 -19.14 10.93
C ASP A 157 12.07 -18.76 9.51
N GLN A 158 12.82 -19.64 8.83
CA GLN A 158 13.29 -19.40 7.46
C GLN A 158 12.14 -19.59 6.46
N ASP A 159 11.62 -18.47 5.95
CA ASP A 159 10.47 -18.44 5.03
C ASP A 159 10.85 -18.41 3.54
N LEU A 160 12.11 -18.08 3.22
CA LEU A 160 12.60 -17.99 1.83
C LEU A 160 13.37 -19.23 1.41
N ASP A 161 13.24 -19.60 0.13
CA ASP A 161 14.02 -20.65 -0.52
C ASP A 161 15.52 -20.41 -0.36
N VAL A 162 16.29 -21.49 -0.20
CA VAL A 162 17.75 -21.41 -0.02
C VAL A 162 18.44 -21.84 -1.30
N VAL A 163 19.17 -20.91 -1.92
CA VAL A 163 19.77 -21.09 -3.25
C VAL A 163 21.27 -20.84 -3.22
N LYS A 164 22.01 -21.47 -4.13
CA LYS A 164 23.43 -21.12 -4.33
C LYS A 164 23.50 -19.92 -5.27
N VAL A 165 24.41 -19.00 -4.96
CA VAL A 165 24.59 -17.77 -5.72
C VAL A 165 25.85 -17.85 -6.57
N ILE A 166 25.82 -17.17 -7.71
CA ILE A 166 26.97 -17.00 -8.60
C ILE A 166 27.13 -15.53 -8.93
N GLU A 167 28.34 -15.16 -9.34
CA GLU A 167 28.59 -13.87 -9.97
C GLU A 167 28.57 -14.05 -11.48
N ASP A 168 27.77 -13.24 -12.16
CA ASP A 168 27.79 -13.08 -13.61
C ASP A 168 27.86 -11.59 -13.93
N SER A 169 28.82 -11.20 -14.78
CA SER A 169 28.94 -9.82 -15.27
C SER A 169 28.92 -8.75 -14.17
N GLN A 170 29.57 -9.03 -13.03
CA GLN A 170 29.66 -8.17 -11.82
C GLN A 170 28.32 -8.00 -11.08
N GLU A 171 27.36 -8.89 -11.31
CA GLU A 171 26.10 -8.97 -10.58
C GLU A 171 25.93 -10.33 -9.93
N LEU A 172 25.43 -10.32 -8.69
CA LEU A 172 25.10 -11.55 -7.98
C LEU A 172 23.75 -12.07 -8.46
N GLN A 173 23.70 -13.33 -8.88
CA GLN A 173 22.50 -13.98 -9.41
C GLN A 173 22.27 -15.34 -8.76
N VAL A 174 21.02 -15.80 -8.83
CA VAL A 174 20.61 -17.14 -8.40
C VAL A 174 21.10 -18.18 -9.41
N ARG A 175 21.69 -19.27 -8.93
CA ARG A 175 22.09 -20.38 -9.79
C ARG A 175 20.90 -21.32 -10.03
N ASN A 176 20.27 -21.22 -11.21
CA ASN A 176 19.08 -21.98 -11.65
C ASN A 176 19.15 -23.52 -11.59
N SER A 177 20.31 -24.11 -11.29
CA SER A 177 20.48 -25.57 -11.16
C SER A 177 21.24 -25.95 -9.90
N SER A 178 21.07 -25.17 -8.83
CA SER A 178 21.73 -25.44 -7.56
C SER A 178 21.02 -26.57 -6.80
N GLY A 179 21.76 -27.66 -6.56
CA GLY A 179 21.34 -28.71 -5.63
C GLY A 179 21.21 -28.19 -4.19
N PRO A 180 20.74 -29.02 -3.24
CA PRO A 180 20.43 -28.59 -1.88
C PRO A 180 21.65 -27.94 -1.19
N CYS A 181 21.37 -27.03 -0.24
CA CYS A 181 22.38 -26.41 0.60
C CYS A 181 22.92 -27.44 1.61
N LEU A 182 24.13 -27.95 1.38
CA LEU A 182 24.68 -29.08 2.13
C LEU A 182 25.21 -28.67 3.50
N SER A 183 25.65 -27.42 3.65
CA SER A 183 26.09 -26.86 4.93
C SER A 183 24.95 -26.64 5.93
N GLY A 184 23.68 -26.66 5.48
CA GLY A 184 22.55 -26.29 6.34
C GLY A 184 22.59 -24.84 6.84
N SER A 185 23.43 -24.00 6.24
CA SER A 185 23.72 -22.65 6.70
C SER A 185 23.49 -21.60 5.62
N LEU A 186 23.02 -20.44 6.05
CA LEU A 186 22.86 -19.22 5.26
C LEU A 186 24.09 -18.33 5.39
N VAL A 187 24.26 -17.44 4.42
CA VAL A 187 25.26 -16.37 4.48
C VAL A 187 24.72 -15.19 5.27
N ALA A 188 25.29 -14.89 6.44
CA ALA A 188 25.14 -13.58 7.07
C ALA A 188 26.27 -12.67 6.62
N LEU A 189 25.93 -11.50 6.08
CA LEU A 189 26.85 -10.58 5.42
C LEU A 189 26.79 -9.19 6.09
N HIS A 190 27.96 -8.61 6.32
CA HIS A 190 28.13 -7.25 6.82
C HIS A 190 29.05 -6.47 5.87
N CYS A 191 28.50 -5.42 5.28
CA CYS A 191 29.25 -4.45 4.48
C CYS A 191 29.66 -3.28 5.40
N LEU A 192 30.97 -3.04 5.56
CA LEU A 192 31.52 -2.09 6.53
C LEU A 192 32.10 -0.84 5.86
N GLY A 193 31.33 0.21 5.60
CA GLY A 193 31.93 1.42 5.01
C GLY A 193 31.01 2.62 4.87
N GLU A 194 31.60 3.75 4.49
CA GLU A 194 30.86 4.93 4.07
C GLU A 194 30.07 4.60 2.80
N TYR A 195 28.79 4.94 2.82
CA TYR A 195 27.90 4.78 1.69
C TYR A 195 28.39 5.63 0.52
N ALA A 196 28.98 5.00 -0.47
CA ALA A 196 29.48 5.65 -1.67
C ALA A 196 28.57 5.23 -2.84
N PRO A 197 27.51 6.00 -3.15
CA PRO A 197 26.63 5.66 -4.26
C PRO A 197 27.47 5.58 -5.54
N SER A 198 27.44 4.42 -6.19
CA SER A 198 28.10 4.19 -7.47
C SER A 198 27.56 5.19 -8.50
N LEU A 199 28.34 6.22 -8.82
CA LEU A 199 28.14 7.09 -9.97
C LEU A 199 28.42 6.27 -11.23
N ARG A 200 27.45 5.47 -11.68
CA ARG A 200 27.47 4.94 -13.04
C ARG A 200 26.95 6.05 -13.95
N GLY A 201 27.88 6.69 -14.66
CA GLY A 201 27.61 7.63 -15.75
C GLY A 201 27.42 6.94 -17.09
#